data_AF-A0A3D2IKC1-F1
#
_entry.id   AF-A0A3D2IKC1-F1
#
_cell.length_a   1.000
_cell.length_b   1.000
_cell.length_c   1.000
_cell.angle_alpha   90.00
_cell.angle_beta   90.00
_cell.angle_gamma   90.00
#
_symmetry.space_group_name_H-M   'P 1'
#
loop_
_entity.id
_entity.type
_entity.pdbx_description
1 polymer ?
#
loop_
_entity_poly.entity_id
_entity_poly.type
_entity_poly.pdbx_seq_one_letter_code
_entity_poly.pdbx_strand_id
1 'polypeptide(L)' 'HPDVPIITASIDEKLNDQAYIIPGLGDAGDRYFGTT' A
#
# COMPACT_ATOMS: atom_id res chain seq x y z
N HIS A 1 11.29 -12.21 9.58
CA HIS A 1 12.47 -11.42 9.95
C HIS A 1 12.05 -10.43 11.03
N PRO A 2 12.04 -10.83 12.32
CA PRO A 2 11.51 -10.02 13.42
C PRO A 2 12.44 -8.85 13.84
N ASP A 3 13.69 -8.89 13.39
CA ASP A 3 14.76 -7.95 13.70
C ASP A 3 14.82 -6.74 12.76
N VAL A 4 13.99 -6.71 11.71
CA VAL A 4 13.91 -5.56 10.80
C VAL A 4 12.91 -4.53 11.31
N PRO A 5 13.35 -3.28 11.57
CA PRO A 5 12.43 -2.19 11.89
C PRO A 5 11.62 -1.81 10.64
N ILE A 6 10.30 -1.74 10.81
CA ILE A 6 9.38 -1.29 9.77
C ILE A 6 9.01 0.16 10.07
N ILE A 7 9.20 1.02 9.08
CA ILE A 7 8.82 2.44 9.16
C ILE A 7 7.75 2.68 8.08
N THR A 8 6.60 3.21 8.49
CA THR A 8 5.50 3.57 7.58
C THR A 8 4.92 4.91 7.98
N ALA A 9 4.35 5.64 7.01
CA ALA A 9 3.65 6.89 7.26
C ALA A 9 2.26 6.66 7.89
N SER A 10 1.58 5.57 7.53
CA SER A 10 0.26 5.18 8.05
C SER A 10 0.11 3.66 8.11
N ILE A 11 -0.85 3.21 8.93
CA ILE A 11 -1.31 1.82 8.99
C ILE A 11 -2.80 1.84 8.61
N ASP A 12 -3.15 1.09 7.57
CA ASP A 12 -4.51 0.98 7.03
C ASP A 12 -5.24 -0.26 7.59
N GLU A 13 -6.57 -0.30 7.42
CA GLU A 13 -7.42 -1.30 8.10
C GLU A 13 -7.27 -2.72 7.57
N LYS A 14 -7.26 -2.87 6.23
CA LYS A 14 -7.31 -4.20 5.59
C LYS A 14 -6.87 -4.18 4.13
N LEU A 15 -6.75 -5.38 3.57
CA LEU A 15 -6.66 -5.59 2.13
C LEU A 15 -8.04 -5.97 1.56
N ASN A 16 -8.28 -5.68 0.28
CA ASN A 16 -9.39 -6.26 -0.49
C ASN A 16 -8.98 -7.56 -1.20
N ASP A 17 -9.91 -8.19 -1.93
CA ASP A 17 -9.67 -9.48 -2.63
C ASP A 17 -8.62 -9.41 -3.74
N GLN A 18 -8.28 -8.19 -4.19
CA GLN A 18 -7.23 -7.92 -5.18
C GLN A 18 -5.92 -7.46 -4.53
N ALA A 19 -5.79 -7.61 -3.21
CA ALA A 19 -4.62 -7.22 -2.41
C ALA A 19 -4.30 -5.71 -2.42
N TYR A 20 -5.27 -4.84 -2.72
CA TYR A 20 -5.12 -3.41 -2.49
C TYR A 20 -5.39 -3.07 -1.02
N ILE A 21 -4.58 -2.16 -0.48
CA ILE A 21 -4.77 -1.57 0.85
C ILE A 21 -6.01 -0.68 0.85
N ILE A 22 -6.86 -0.81 1.89
CA ILE A 22 -8.11 -0.06 2.07
C ILE A 22 -8.06 0.73 3.39
N PRO A 23 -8.35 2.05 3.39
CA PRO A 23 -8.71 2.89 2.24
C PRO A 23 -7.56 3.12 1.25
N GLY A 24 -6.30 3.04 1.70
CA GLY A 24 -5.09 3.06 0.88
C GLY A 24 -5.02 4.19 -0.15
N LEU A 25 -4.21 3.98 -1.19
CA LEU A 25 -4.04 4.96 -2.28
C LEU A 25 -4.37 4.40 -3.67
N GLY A 26 -4.76 3.13 -3.78
CA GLY A 26 -4.88 2.42 -5.06
C GLY A 26 -3.51 1.97 -5.59
N ASP A 27 -3.32 1.99 -6.91
CA ASP A 27 -2.04 1.66 -7.53
C ASP A 27 -1.03 2.82 -7.37
N ALA A 28 0.05 2.59 -6.64
CA ALA A 28 1.09 3.59 -6.41
C ALA A 28 1.84 3.95 -7.69
N GLY A 29 2.08 2.97 -8.56
CA GLY A 29 2.83 3.13 -9.80
C GLY A 29 2.05 3.96 -10.80
N ASP A 30 0.80 3.60 -11.07
CA ASP A 30 -0.03 4.32 -12.05
C ASP A 30 -0.28 5.76 -11.61
N ARG A 31 -0.49 5.99 -10.31
CA ARG A 31 -0.67 7.34 -9.77
C ARG A 31 0.56 8.23 -9.90
N TYR A 32 1.75 7.65 -9.81
CA TYR A 32 3.00 8.40 -9.85
C TYR A 32 3.52 8.58 -11.29
N PHE A 33 3.31 7.59 -12.16
CA PHE A 33 3.88 7.54 -13.50
C PHE A 33 2.86 7.73 -14.64
N GLY A 34 1.56 7.77 -14.34
CA GLY A 34 0.51 8.05 -15.32
C GLY A 34 0.30 6.96 -16.36
N THR A 35 0.60 5.71 -16.01
CA THR A 35 0.41 4.53 -16.87
C THR A 35 -1.01 3.97 -16.75
N THR A 36 -1.51 3.35 -17.82
CA THR A 36 -2.83 2.67 -17.87
C THR A 36 -2.67 1.24 -18.39
#